data_AF-A0A5Y2E221-F1
#
_entry.id   AF-A0A5Y2E221-F1
#
_cell.length_a   1.000
_cell.length_b   1.000
_cell.length_c   1.000
_cell.angle_alpha   90.00
_cell.angle_beta   90.00
_cell.angle_gamma   90.00
#
_symmetry.space_group_name_H-M   'P 1'
#
loop_
_entity.id
_entity.type
_entity.pdbx_description
1 polymer ?
#
loop_
_entity_poly.entity_id
_entity_poly.type
_entity_poly.pdbx_seq_one_letter_code
_entity_poly.pdbx_strand_id
1 'polypeptide(L)'
;MQLKLTFLALVMLSSQALAGTDISVVENSQTTQSQTQSLQQKAGEWGLSPEDYQRYQQLMNGPRGIQSPGLDPLSALGIEARTPAERRQYAEKWVKEEFARTQKELDFQREINTAWQRLYPDRLPVKLGNAAGVARDTGGRLALFVKSKNC
;
A
#
# COMPACT_ATOMS: atom_id res chain seq x y z
N MET A 1 27.52 41.85 -26.70
CA MET A 1 28.21 42.68 -25.69
C MET A 1 28.20 41.94 -24.37
N GLN A 2 29.39 41.56 -23.91
CA GLN A 2 29.66 41.04 -22.58
C GLN A 2 29.61 42.21 -21.60
N LEU A 3 28.99 42.04 -20.42
CA LEU A 3 29.37 42.82 -19.26
C LEU A 3 29.21 41.98 -17.99
N LYS A 4 30.35 41.45 -17.55
CA LYS A 4 30.55 40.89 -16.22
C LYS A 4 30.53 42.05 -15.22
N LEU A 5 29.80 41.91 -14.12
CA LEU A 5 30.09 42.65 -12.88
C LEU A 5 30.17 41.64 -11.74
N THR A 6 31.40 41.32 -11.39
CA THR A 6 31.81 40.60 -10.18
C THR A 6 31.55 41.47 -8.96
N PHE A 7 30.86 40.93 -7.94
CA PHE A 7 30.91 41.46 -6.59
C PHE A 7 31.54 40.42 -5.66
N LEU A 8 32.77 40.72 -5.25
CA LEU A 8 33.55 40.05 -4.23
C LEU A 8 33.16 40.67 -2.88
N ALA A 9 32.60 39.89 -1.95
CA ALA A 9 32.30 40.35 -0.60
C ALA A 9 32.74 39.33 0.45
N LEU A 10 33.93 39.63 0.98
CA LEU A 10 34.44 39.46 2.35
C LEU A 10 33.98 38.24 3.18
N VAL A 11 34.90 37.29 3.30
CA VAL A 11 34.90 36.19 4.26
C VAL A 11 35.13 36.72 5.68
N MET A 12 34.15 36.51 6.58
CA MET A 12 34.34 36.64 8.02
C MET A 12 34.58 35.25 8.62
N LEU A 13 35.84 34.96 8.99
CA LEU A 13 36.20 33.79 9.79
C LEU A 13 35.89 34.09 11.26
N SER A 14 34.78 33.56 11.78
CA SER A 14 34.55 33.45 13.22
C SER A 14 35.19 32.15 13.73
N SER A 15 36.20 32.28 14.58
CA SER A 15 36.79 31.15 15.30
C SER A 15 35.87 30.74 16.45
N GLN A 16 35.10 29.68 16.26
CA GLN A 16 34.32 29.05 17.33
C GLN A 16 35.18 27.90 17.88
N ALA A 17 35.90 28.15 18.97
CA ALA A 17 36.49 27.08 19.77
C ALA A 17 35.35 26.38 20.53
N LEU A 18 34.96 25.18 20.08
CA LEU A 18 34.10 24.29 20.88
C LEU A 18 34.99 23.27 21.57
N ALA A 19 35.06 23.44 22.89
CA ALA A 19 35.62 22.47 23.82
C ALA A 19 34.93 21.11 23.61
N GLY A 20 35.75 20.05 23.49
CA GLY A 20 35.28 18.68 23.44
C GLY A 20 34.45 18.37 24.67
N THR A 21 33.16 18.09 24.44
CA THR A 21 32.27 17.48 25.43
C THR A 21 31.66 16.26 24.77
N ASP A 22 31.87 15.11 25.39
CA ASP A 22 31.30 13.79 25.03
C ASP A 22 29.77 13.78 25.12
N ILE A 23 29.09 14.52 24.23
CA ILE A 23 27.63 14.56 24.10
C ILE A 23 27.17 13.77 22.86
N SER A 24 28.08 13.50 21.91
CA SER A 24 27.78 12.82 20.65
C SER A 24 27.37 11.35 20.79
N VAL A 25 27.69 10.68 21.91
CA VAL A 25 27.37 9.26 22.10
C VAL A 25 25.92 9.05 22.57
N VAL A 26 25.36 9.96 23.37
CA VAL A 26 24.01 9.82 23.94
C VAL A 26 22.93 10.21 22.92
N GLU A 27 23.14 11.30 22.17
CA GLU A 27 22.18 11.80 21.16
C GLU A 27 22.09 10.87 19.94
N ASN A 28 23.23 10.28 19.52
CA ASN A 28 23.26 9.34 18.41
C ASN A 28 22.63 7.98 18.78
N SER A 29 22.73 7.57 20.05
CA SER A 29 22.10 6.36 20.57
C SER A 29 20.57 6.47 20.61
N GLN A 30 20.02 7.60 21.09
CA GLN A 30 18.57 7.82 21.11
C GLN A 30 17.96 7.92 19.71
N THR A 31 18.66 8.56 18.78
CA THR A 31 18.20 8.72 17.39
C THR A 31 18.18 7.36 16.66
N THR A 32 19.22 6.56 16.84
CA THR A 32 19.32 5.22 16.22
C THR A 32 18.25 4.28 16.76
N GLN A 33 18.01 4.28 18.08
CA GLN A 33 16.98 3.45 18.69
C GLN A 33 15.56 3.79 18.20
N SER A 34 15.28 5.08 18.02
CA SER A 34 13.99 5.56 17.49
C SER A 34 13.77 5.13 16.04
N GLN A 35 14.82 5.19 15.21
CA GLN A 35 14.75 4.76 13.82
C GLN A 35 14.50 3.25 13.71
N THR A 36 15.20 2.43 14.50
CA THR A 36 14.99 0.97 14.52
C THR A 36 13.56 0.61 14.94
N GLN A 37 13.01 1.27 15.96
CA GLN A 37 11.62 1.04 16.38
C GLN A 37 10.63 1.40 15.26
N SER A 38 10.84 2.53 14.57
CA SER A 38 9.96 2.93 13.45
C SER A 38 9.99 1.93 12.29
N LEU A 39 11.16 1.32 12.03
CA LEU A 39 11.33 0.35 10.97
C LEU A 39 10.70 -0.99 11.34
N GLN A 40 10.81 -1.40 12.60
CA GLN A 40 10.12 -2.57 13.15
C GLN A 40 8.60 -2.46 13.01
N GLN A 41 8.04 -1.28 13.32
CA GLN A 41 6.61 -1.01 13.19
C GLN A 41 6.14 -1.14 11.75
N LYS A 42 6.83 -0.45 10.83
CA LYS A 42 6.51 -0.49 9.40
C LYS A 42 6.65 -1.89 8.81
N ALA A 43 7.67 -2.65 9.20
CA ALA A 43 7.81 -4.04 8.78
C ALA A 43 6.66 -4.91 9.29
N GLY A 44 6.25 -4.69 10.54
CA GLY A 44 5.14 -5.40 11.20
C GLY A 44 3.80 -5.23 10.49
N GLU A 45 3.51 -4.03 9.95
CA GLU A 45 2.28 -3.76 9.17
C GLU A 45 2.14 -4.69 7.95
N TRP A 46 3.25 -5.19 7.43
CA TRP A 46 3.30 -6.07 6.25
C TRP A 46 3.66 -7.51 6.59
N GLY A 47 3.78 -7.87 7.89
CA GLY A 47 4.27 -9.18 8.31
C GLY A 47 5.69 -9.50 7.82
N LEU A 48 6.51 -8.46 7.65
CA LEU A 48 7.89 -8.54 7.19
C LEU A 48 8.86 -8.44 8.36
N SER A 49 10.07 -8.94 8.15
CA SER A 49 11.17 -8.63 9.07
C SER A 49 11.69 -7.21 8.80
N PRO A 50 12.37 -6.58 9.77
CA PRO A 50 13.05 -5.30 9.54
C PRO A 50 13.98 -5.34 8.32
N GLU A 51 14.71 -6.44 8.14
CA GLU A 51 15.66 -6.60 7.04
C GLU A 51 14.96 -6.65 5.68
N ASP A 52 13.84 -7.37 5.58
CA ASP A 52 13.02 -7.41 4.37
C ASP A 52 12.45 -6.03 4.04
N TYR A 53 11.99 -5.29 5.06
CA TYR A 53 11.46 -3.94 4.86
C TYR A 53 12.55 -2.95 4.43
N GLN A 54 13.76 -3.05 5.00
CA GLN A 54 14.90 -2.25 4.57
C GLN A 54 15.28 -2.57 3.12
N ARG A 55 15.26 -3.85 2.72
CA ARG A 55 15.48 -4.22 1.32
C ARG A 55 14.41 -3.64 0.41
N TYR A 56 13.15 -3.68 0.82
CA TYR A 56 12.06 -3.03 0.08
C TYR A 56 12.39 -1.56 -0.18
N GLN A 57 12.83 -0.81 0.84
CA GLN A 57 13.21 0.59 0.67
C GLN A 57 14.36 0.76 -0.33
N GLN A 58 15.37 -0.12 -0.30
CA GLN A 58 16.47 -0.09 -1.27
C GLN A 58 15.99 -0.35 -2.70
N LEU A 59 15.10 -1.33 -2.91
CA LEU A 59 14.51 -1.62 -4.22
C LEU A 59 13.73 -0.42 -4.75
N MET A 60 12.92 0.22 -3.90
CA MET A 60 12.12 1.38 -4.26
C MET A 60 12.94 2.65 -4.50
N ASN A 61 14.16 2.74 -3.94
CA ASN A 61 15.11 3.79 -4.29
C ASN A 61 15.83 3.54 -5.64
N GLY A 62 15.59 2.39 -6.27
CA GLY A 62 16.18 1.99 -7.55
C GLY A 62 15.17 1.90 -8.70
N PRO A 63 15.50 1.15 -9.77
CA PRO A 63 14.66 1.02 -10.96
C PRO A 63 13.22 0.55 -10.66
N ARG A 64 13.02 -0.31 -9.66
CA ARG A 64 11.69 -0.79 -9.25
C ARG A 64 10.77 0.35 -8.83
N GLY A 65 11.27 1.30 -8.04
CA GLY A 65 10.47 2.45 -7.63
C GLY A 65 10.21 3.45 -8.75
N ILE A 66 11.10 3.55 -9.74
CA ILE A 66 10.85 4.33 -10.96
C ILE A 66 9.75 3.68 -11.80
N GLN A 67 9.80 2.36 -11.97
CA GLN A 67 8.84 1.60 -12.78
C GLN A 67 7.45 1.51 -12.12
N SER A 68 7.40 1.44 -10.80
CA SER A 68 6.15 1.25 -10.05
C SER A 68 6.17 2.07 -8.76
N PRO A 69 6.05 3.41 -8.84
CA PRO A 69 5.98 4.26 -7.64
C PRO A 69 4.83 3.83 -6.73
N GLY A 70 5.10 3.73 -5.42
CA GLY A 70 4.09 3.36 -4.42
C GLY A 70 3.67 1.89 -4.42
N LEU A 71 4.38 1.01 -5.14
CA LEU A 71 4.14 -0.43 -5.07
C LEU A 71 4.31 -0.96 -3.65
N ASP A 72 3.42 -1.84 -3.22
CA ASP A 72 3.44 -2.38 -1.86
C ASP A 72 4.69 -3.24 -1.59
N PRO A 73 5.16 -3.33 -0.33
CA PRO A 73 6.36 -4.09 0.03
C PRO A 73 6.34 -5.56 -0.38
N LEU A 74 5.21 -6.25 -0.23
CA LEU A 74 5.10 -7.68 -0.53
C LEU A 74 5.18 -7.94 -2.03
N SER A 75 4.53 -7.11 -2.86
CA SER A 75 4.63 -7.18 -4.32
C SER A 75 6.04 -6.84 -4.80
N ALA A 76 6.64 -5.76 -4.29
CA ALA A 76 7.99 -5.35 -4.67
C ALA A 76 9.01 -6.45 -4.37
N LEU A 77 8.98 -7.01 -3.15
CA LEU A 77 9.88 -8.09 -2.74
C LEU A 77 9.60 -9.41 -3.47
N GLY A 78 8.34 -9.73 -3.75
CA GLY A 78 7.94 -10.93 -4.50
C GLY A 78 8.40 -10.91 -5.97
N ILE A 79 8.26 -9.76 -6.64
CA ILE A 79 8.72 -9.57 -8.02
C ILE A 79 10.25 -9.65 -8.09
N GLU A 80 10.94 -8.98 -7.16
CA GLU A 80 12.41 -8.90 -7.07
C GLU A 80 13.02 -10.03 -6.23
N ALA A 81 12.30 -11.12 -6.02
CA ALA A 81 12.75 -12.26 -5.22
C ALA A 81 13.97 -12.93 -5.87
N ARG A 82 15.01 -13.17 -5.08
CA ARG A 82 16.31 -13.74 -5.51
C ARG A 82 16.22 -15.24 -5.75
N THR A 83 15.27 -15.90 -5.10
CA THR A 83 15.07 -17.35 -5.19
C THR A 83 13.59 -17.69 -5.31
N PRO A 84 13.25 -18.89 -5.85
CA PRO A 84 11.88 -19.37 -5.87
C PRO A 84 11.27 -19.54 -4.47
N ALA A 85 12.08 -19.91 -3.47
CA ALA A 85 11.62 -20.05 -2.09
C ALA A 85 11.23 -18.70 -1.48
N GLU A 86 12.06 -17.68 -1.69
CA GLU A 86 11.78 -16.31 -1.27
C GLU A 86 10.50 -15.78 -1.96
N ARG A 87 10.36 -16.01 -3.27
CA ARG A 87 9.17 -15.63 -4.03
C ARG A 87 7.90 -16.26 -3.46
N ARG A 88 7.95 -17.55 -3.12
CA ARG A 88 6.84 -18.27 -2.49
C ARG A 88 6.47 -17.65 -1.14
N GLN A 89 7.45 -17.37 -0.29
CA GLN A 89 7.21 -16.78 1.04
C GLN A 89 6.49 -15.43 0.93
N TYR A 90 6.94 -14.54 0.04
CA TYR A 90 6.27 -13.25 -0.16
C TYR A 90 4.88 -13.40 -0.79
N ALA A 91 4.71 -14.32 -1.74
CA ALA A 91 3.40 -14.59 -2.34
C ALA A 91 2.38 -15.10 -1.30
N GLU A 92 2.79 -15.99 -0.40
CA GLU A 92 1.94 -16.49 0.67
C GLU A 92 1.56 -15.39 1.67
N LYS A 93 2.48 -14.48 2.01
CA LYS A 93 2.17 -13.29 2.81
C LYS A 93 1.18 -12.37 2.08
N TRP A 94 1.40 -12.11 0.79
CA TRP A 94 0.55 -11.26 -0.04
C TRP A 94 -0.88 -11.78 -0.11
N VAL A 95 -1.07 -13.09 -0.35
CA VAL A 95 -2.41 -13.70 -0.42
C VAL A 95 -3.15 -13.58 0.90
N LYS A 96 -2.45 -13.71 2.04
CA LYS A 96 -3.08 -13.53 3.37
C LYS A 96 -3.56 -12.10 3.59
N GLU A 97 -2.75 -11.11 3.22
CA GLU A 97 -3.14 -9.70 3.32
C GLU A 97 -4.30 -9.38 2.38
N GLU A 98 -4.23 -9.86 1.13
CA GLU A 98 -5.28 -9.63 0.14
C GLU A 98 -6.61 -10.27 0.55
N PHE A 99 -6.56 -11.46 1.15
CA PHE A 99 -7.73 -12.09 1.73
C PHE A 99 -8.34 -11.23 2.86
N ALA A 100 -7.51 -10.74 3.79
CA ALA A 100 -7.97 -9.89 4.88
C ALA A 100 -8.55 -8.55 4.37
N ARG A 101 -7.94 -7.95 3.35
CA ARG A 101 -8.45 -6.75 2.67
C ARG A 101 -9.80 -7.00 2.02
N THR A 102 -9.89 -8.05 1.20
CA THR A 102 -11.13 -8.45 0.51
C THR A 102 -12.25 -8.73 1.49
N GLN A 103 -11.95 -9.36 2.64
CA GLN A 103 -12.97 -9.64 3.65
C GLN A 103 -13.61 -8.36 4.20
N LYS A 104 -12.81 -7.32 4.49
CA LYS A 104 -13.32 -6.01 4.93
C LYS A 104 -14.20 -5.36 3.87
N GLU A 105 -13.80 -5.43 2.61
CA GLU A 105 -14.58 -4.89 1.48
C GLU A 105 -15.91 -5.63 1.32
N LEU A 106 -15.91 -6.96 1.43
CA LEU A 106 -17.12 -7.78 1.36
C LEU A 106 -18.08 -7.51 2.53
N ASP A 107 -17.56 -7.37 3.74
CA ASP A 107 -18.37 -7.03 4.91
C ASP A 107 -19.01 -5.65 4.75
N PHE A 108 -18.26 -4.68 4.22
CA PHE A 108 -18.83 -3.38 3.91
C PHE A 108 -19.87 -3.45 2.78
N GLN A 109 -19.63 -4.24 1.72
CA GLN A 109 -20.60 -4.44 0.64
C GLN A 109 -21.91 -5.04 1.14
N ARG A 110 -21.86 -5.97 2.11
CA ARG A 110 -23.07 -6.52 2.75
C ARG A 110 -23.85 -5.44 3.50
N GLU A 111 -23.17 -4.55 4.20
CA GLU A 111 -23.83 -3.43 4.88
C GLU A 111 -24.40 -2.43 3.87
N ILE A 112 -23.71 -2.15 2.76
CA ILE A 112 -24.26 -1.34 1.65
C ILE A 112 -25.56 -1.95 1.13
N ASN A 113 -25.59 -3.26 0.91
CA ASN A 113 -26.79 -3.96 0.45
C ASN A 113 -27.95 -3.82 1.46
N THR A 114 -27.65 -3.95 2.75
CA THR A 114 -28.64 -3.79 3.82
C THR A 114 -29.12 -2.34 3.90
N ALA A 115 -28.21 -1.37 3.79
CA ALA A 115 -28.54 0.05 3.76
C ALA A 115 -29.45 0.40 2.57
N TRP A 116 -29.21 -0.17 1.39
CA TRP A 116 -30.07 0.03 0.23
C TRP A 116 -31.52 -0.41 0.49
N GLN A 117 -31.71 -1.57 1.14
CA GLN A 117 -33.05 -2.06 1.47
C GLN A 117 -33.79 -1.13 2.44
N ARG A 118 -33.06 -0.53 3.41
CA ARG A 118 -33.64 0.41 4.37
C ARG A 118 -33.99 1.76 3.73
N LEU A 119 -33.11 2.27 2.87
CA LEU A 119 -33.23 3.62 2.30
C LEU A 119 -34.09 3.67 1.03
N TYR A 120 -34.12 2.58 0.26
CA TYR A 120 -34.81 2.51 -1.04
C TYR A 120 -35.57 1.18 -1.21
N PRO A 121 -36.52 0.84 -0.33
CA PRO A 121 -37.19 -0.46 -0.32
C PRO A 121 -37.95 -0.79 -1.62
N ASP A 122 -38.50 0.23 -2.28
CA ASP A 122 -39.31 0.06 -3.50
C ASP A 122 -38.48 0.07 -4.81
N ARG A 123 -37.15 0.17 -4.70
CA ARG A 123 -36.24 0.21 -5.86
C ARG A 123 -35.61 -1.15 -6.08
N LEU A 124 -36.12 -1.87 -7.09
CA LEU A 124 -35.51 -3.12 -7.56
C LEU A 124 -34.05 -2.88 -8.01
N PRO A 125 -33.08 -3.71 -7.54
CA PRO A 125 -31.69 -3.63 -7.99
C PRO A 125 -31.53 -3.83 -9.50
N VAL A 126 -32.39 -4.66 -10.11
CA VAL A 126 -32.44 -4.89 -11.56
C VAL A 126 -33.89 -4.74 -12.02
N LYS A 127 -34.12 -3.90 -13.03
CA LYS A 127 -35.41 -3.79 -13.72
C LYS A 127 -35.35 -4.63 -15.00
N LEU A 128 -35.98 -5.80 -15.00
CA LEU A 128 -35.97 -6.73 -16.14
C LEU A 128 -36.92 -6.33 -17.30
N GLY A 129 -37.49 -5.12 -17.28
CA GLY A 129 -38.49 -4.72 -18.27
C GLY A 129 -39.70 -5.66 -18.26
N ASN A 130 -40.26 -5.96 -19.44
CA ASN A 130 -41.40 -6.86 -19.56
C ASN A 130 -40.94 -8.33 -19.38
N ALA A 131 -41.07 -8.86 -18.17
CA ALA A 131 -40.71 -10.23 -17.81
C ALA A 131 -41.42 -11.30 -18.66
N ALA A 132 -42.54 -10.96 -19.31
CA ALA A 132 -43.24 -11.84 -20.25
C ALA A 132 -42.40 -12.22 -21.49
N GLY A 133 -41.39 -11.40 -21.86
CA GLY A 133 -40.46 -11.68 -22.95
C GLY A 133 -39.27 -12.56 -22.55
N VAL A 134 -39.00 -12.74 -21.25
CA VAL A 134 -37.86 -13.52 -20.74
C VAL A 134 -38.22 -15.01 -20.60
N ALA A 135 -39.50 -15.32 -20.39
CA ALA A 135 -40.00 -16.69 -20.24
C ALA A 135 -40.44 -17.34 -21.56
N ARG A 136 -40.38 -16.63 -22.69
CA ARG A 136 -40.70 -17.20 -24.02
C ARG A 136 -39.41 -17.41 -24.79
N ASP A 137 -39.14 -18.69 -25.02
CA ASP A 137 -38.08 -19.22 -25.86
C ASP A 137 -38.04 -18.50 -27.22
N THR A 138 -37.20 -17.47 -27.29
CA THR A 138 -36.93 -16.68 -28.50
C THR A 138 -35.49 -16.87 -28.98
N GLY A 139 -34.78 -17.89 -28.46
CA GLY A 139 -33.34 -18.06 -28.69
C GLY A 139 -32.46 -17.04 -27.96
N GLY A 140 -33.00 -16.33 -26.95
CA GLY A 140 -32.26 -15.36 -26.13
C GLY A 140 -31.44 -15.99 -24.99
N ARG A 141 -30.55 -15.21 -24.38
CA ARG A 141 -29.73 -15.65 -23.23
C ARG A 141 -30.55 -15.64 -21.94
N LEU A 142 -30.54 -16.75 -21.21
CA LEU A 142 -31.20 -16.88 -19.90
C LEU A 142 -30.41 -16.14 -18.80
N ALA A 143 -31.10 -15.29 -18.03
CA ALA A 143 -30.54 -14.71 -16.81
C ALA A 143 -31.09 -15.45 -15.57
N LEU A 144 -30.21 -16.08 -14.79
CA LEU A 144 -30.56 -16.79 -13.56
C LEU A 144 -30.20 -15.94 -12.34
N PHE A 145 -31.20 -15.56 -11.55
CA PHE A 145 -31.01 -14.88 -10.27
C PHE A 145 -31.21 -15.89 -9.14
N VAL A 146 -30.14 -16.20 -8.42
CA VAL A 146 -30.19 -17.15 -7.30
C VAL A 146 -30.17 -16.36 -5.99
N LYS A 147 -31.17 -16.60 -5.14
CA LYS A 147 -31.16 -16.13 -3.75
C LYS A 147 -30.76 -17.30 -2.86
N SER A 148 -29.54 -17.27 -2.33
CA SER A 148 -29.12 -18.24 -1.30
C SER A 148 -29.84 -17.90 0.01
N LYS A 149 -30.26 -18.93 0.76
CA LYS A 149 -30.91 -18.75 2.07
C LYS A 149 -29.94 -18.30 3.17
N ASN A 150 -28.63 -18.42 2.95
CA ASN A 150 -27.60 -18.27 3.98
C ASN A 150 -26.41 -17.38 3.56
N CYS A 151 -26.61 -16.44 2.62
CA CYS A 151 -25.59 -15.47 2.23
C CYS A 151 -26.04 -14.05 2.54
#